data_AF-A0A0D3AE57-F1
#
_entry.id   AF-A0A0D3AE57-F1
#
_cell.length_a   1.000
_cell.length_b   1.000
_cell.length_c   1.000
_cell.angle_alpha   90.00
_cell.angle_beta   90.00
_cell.angle_gamma   90.00
#
_symmetry.space_group_name_H-M   'P 1'
#
loop_
_entity.id
_entity.type
_entity.pdbx_description
1 polymer ?
#
loop_
_entity_poly.entity_id
_entity_poly.type
_entity_poly.pdbx_seq_one_letter_code
_entity_poly.pdbx_strand_id
1 'polypeptide(L)'
;MTHAISDEVFVDLASEKLFHAVAARIEKKETQLTQQSSYGLPVTLTTKEADRIFEEVAPKKKGRIVGIGSVNEVERTTLSYTSRWDEETSQMKVRMDSQQVRLDSLEDLLDVMAVRTPTMQRMLSERRAALGLPSRNPEESDPNRQ
;
A
#
# COMPACT_ATOMS: atom_id res chain seq x y z
N MET A 1 5.75 -5.34 -3.19
CA MET A 1 5.40 -6.74 -2.92
C MET A 1 4.15 -7.04 -3.70
N THR A 2 4.28 -7.94 -4.65
CA THR A 2 3.28 -8.32 -5.65
C THR A 2 2.07 -8.93 -4.94
N HIS A 3 0.87 -8.36 -5.10
CA HIS A 3 -0.36 -9.01 -4.66
C HIS A 3 -0.73 -10.09 -5.68
N ALA A 4 0.02 -11.19 -5.65
CA ALA A 4 -0.37 -12.46 -6.22
C ALA A 4 -0.54 -13.42 -5.04
N ILE A 5 -1.71 -13.40 -4.41
CA ILE A 5 -2.17 -14.54 -3.62
C ILE A 5 -3.16 -15.25 -4.52
N SER A 6 -2.59 -16.10 -5.37
CA SER A 6 -3.26 -17.07 -6.22
C SER A 6 -3.48 -18.37 -5.44
N ASP A 7 -4.13 -18.26 -4.27
CA ASP A 7 -4.57 -19.42 -3.52
C ASP A 7 -6.09 -19.28 -3.36
N GLU A 8 -6.83 -20.08 -4.14
CA GLU A 8 -8.30 -20.23 -4.12
C GLU A 8 -8.80 -20.85 -2.80
N VAL A 9 -8.18 -20.50 -1.67
CA VAL A 9 -8.50 -21.04 -0.36
C VAL A 9 -9.50 -20.09 0.31
N PHE A 10 -10.79 -20.41 0.17
CA PHE A 10 -11.85 -19.70 0.86
C PHE A 10 -11.88 -20.06 2.35
N VAL A 11 -12.10 -19.06 3.21
CA VAL A 11 -12.17 -19.23 4.67
C VAL A 11 -13.34 -20.13 5.08
N ASP A 12 -14.44 -20.08 4.33
CA ASP A 12 -15.64 -20.89 4.56
C ASP A 12 -16.44 -21.11 3.26
N LEU A 13 -17.26 -22.17 3.24
CA LEU A 13 -18.09 -22.56 2.09
C LEU A 13 -19.11 -21.49 1.66
N ALA A 14 -19.57 -20.62 2.57
CA ALA A 14 -20.49 -19.55 2.22
C ALA A 14 -19.77 -18.43 1.47
N SER A 15 -18.53 -18.12 1.84
CA SER A 15 -17.67 -17.18 1.12
C SER A 15 -17.34 -17.66 -0.30
N GLU A 16 -17.03 -18.95 -0.46
CA GLU A 16 -16.82 -19.57 -1.79
C GLU A 16 -18.07 -19.47 -2.67
N LYS A 17 -19.25 -19.83 -2.12
CA LYS A 17 -20.53 -19.69 -2.83
C LYS A 17 -20.83 -18.25 -3.23
N LEU A 18 -20.52 -17.29 -2.36
CA LEU A 18 -20.69 -15.88 -2.64
C LEU A 18 -19.76 -15.43 -3.78
N PHE A 19 -18.51 -15.84 -3.75
CA PHE A 19 -17.54 -15.54 -4.81
C PHE A 19 -18.01 -16.04 -6.17
N HIS A 20 -18.42 -17.30 -6.28
CA HIS A 20 -18.94 -17.83 -7.54
C HIS A 20 -20.24 -17.14 -7.98
N ALA A 21 -21.11 -16.76 -7.05
CA ALA A 21 -22.32 -16.00 -7.37
C ALA A 21 -21.99 -14.59 -7.90
N VAL A 22 -21.00 -13.90 -7.33
CA VAL A 22 -20.50 -12.61 -7.82
C VAL A 22 -19.90 -12.78 -9.23
N ALA A 23 -19.01 -13.76 -9.41
CA ALA A 23 -18.34 -14.03 -10.68
C ALA A 23 -19.35 -14.31 -11.80
N ALA A 24 -20.33 -15.19 -11.56
CA ALA A 24 -21.38 -15.49 -12.52
C ALA A 24 -22.25 -14.26 -12.87
N ARG A 25 -22.48 -13.36 -11.91
CA ARG A 25 -23.26 -12.14 -12.12
C ARG A 25 -22.48 -11.07 -12.88
N ILE A 26 -21.16 -10.98 -12.68
CA ILE A 26 -20.22 -10.16 -13.46
C ILE A 26 -20.21 -10.64 -14.90
N GLU A 27 -19.94 -11.92 -15.15
CA GLU A 27 -19.92 -12.52 -16.49
C GLU A 27 -21.25 -12.30 -17.23
N LYS A 28 -22.37 -12.50 -16.53
CA LYS A 28 -23.71 -12.24 -17.08
C LYS A 28 -23.94 -10.78 -17.48
N LYS A 29 -23.36 -9.81 -16.76
CA LYS A 29 -23.50 -8.38 -17.10
C LYS A 29 -22.53 -7.96 -18.20
N GLU A 30 -21.30 -8.45 -18.20
CA GLU A 30 -20.34 -8.21 -19.28
C GLU A 30 -20.84 -8.75 -20.62
N THR A 31 -21.43 -9.94 -20.64
CA THR A 31 -22.04 -10.52 -21.85
C THR A 31 -23.24 -9.72 -22.35
N GLN A 32 -24.09 -9.19 -21.46
CA GLN A 32 -25.18 -8.28 -21.84
C GLN A 32 -24.66 -6.96 -22.41
N LEU A 33 -23.67 -6.35 -21.78
CA LEU A 33 -23.07 -5.09 -22.25
C LEU A 33 -22.35 -5.28 -23.59
N THR A 34 -21.72 -6.43 -23.79
CA THR A 34 -21.08 -6.80 -25.06
C THR A 34 -22.13 -6.97 -26.18
N GLN A 35 -23.30 -7.54 -25.87
CA GLN A 35 -24.42 -7.62 -26.84
C GLN A 35 -25.05 -6.25 -27.15
N GLN A 36 -25.07 -5.33 -26.19
CA GLN A 36 -25.55 -3.97 -26.39
C GLN A 36 -24.52 -3.05 -27.06
N SER A 37 -23.23 -3.40 -26.97
CA SER A 37 -22.15 -2.75 -27.69
C SER A 37 -22.19 -3.17 -29.16
N SER A 38 -22.61 -2.23 -30.03
CA SER A 38 -22.71 -2.41 -31.49
C SER A 38 -21.41 -2.93 -32.16
N TYR A 39 -20.28 -2.89 -31.47
CA TYR A 39 -18.95 -3.29 -31.96
C TYR A 39 -18.46 -4.67 -31.48
N GLY A 40 -19.23 -5.39 -30.66
CA GLY A 40 -18.82 -6.73 -30.17
C GLY A 40 -17.54 -6.73 -29.33
N LEU A 41 -17.13 -5.55 -28.83
CA LEU A 41 -15.96 -5.40 -27.98
C LEU A 41 -16.29 -5.86 -26.56
N PRO A 42 -15.38 -6.62 -25.90
CA PRO A 42 -15.58 -7.04 -24.52
C PRO A 42 -15.65 -5.81 -23.63
N VAL A 43 -16.81 -5.61 -22.99
CA VAL A 43 -16.99 -4.53 -22.02
C VAL A 43 -16.58 -5.05 -20.66
N THR A 44 -15.43 -4.58 -20.17
CA THR A 44 -14.99 -4.85 -18.79
C THR A 44 -15.82 -4.00 -17.83
N LEU A 45 -16.40 -4.63 -16.80
CA LEU A 45 -17.13 -3.90 -15.76
C LEU A 45 -16.20 -2.99 -14.95
N THR A 46 -16.72 -1.82 -14.60
CA THR A 46 -16.01 -0.92 -13.68
C THR A 46 -16.06 -1.45 -12.24
N THR A 47 -15.08 -1.08 -11.41
CA THR A 47 -15.04 -1.48 -9.98
C THR A 47 -16.35 -1.13 -9.26
N LYS A 48 -16.93 0.03 -9.55
CA LYS A 48 -18.22 0.46 -8.98
C LYS A 48 -19.39 -0.46 -9.33
N GLU A 49 -19.38 -1.03 -10.54
CA GLU A 49 -20.43 -1.96 -10.97
C GLU A 49 -20.22 -3.35 -10.37
N ALA A 50 -18.97 -3.79 -10.20
CA ALA A 50 -18.62 -5.00 -9.47
C ALA A 50 -19.05 -4.90 -7.99
N ASP A 51 -18.82 -3.77 -7.34
CA ASP A 51 -19.27 -3.52 -5.96
C ASP A 51 -20.79 -3.60 -5.86
N ARG A 52 -21.52 -2.99 -6.81
CA ARG A 52 -22.99 -3.07 -6.86
C ARG A 52 -23.49 -4.50 -7.04
N ILE A 53 -22.76 -5.33 -7.79
CA ILE A 53 -23.07 -6.75 -7.95
C ILE A 53 -22.87 -7.49 -6.63
N PHE A 54 -21.78 -7.23 -5.92
CA PHE A 54 -21.54 -7.78 -4.59
C PHE A 54 -22.69 -7.43 -3.63
N GLU A 55 -23.13 -6.16 -3.59
CA GLU A 55 -24.27 -5.75 -2.77
C GLU A 55 -25.60 -6.43 -3.15
N GLU A 56 -25.76 -6.86 -4.40
CA GLU A 56 -26.93 -7.57 -4.90
C GLU A 56 -26.95 -9.04 -4.43
N VAL A 57 -25.80 -9.71 -4.47
CA VAL A 57 -25.68 -11.15 -4.21
C VAL A 57 -25.29 -11.47 -2.76
N ALA A 58 -24.73 -10.51 -2.03
CA ALA A 58 -24.32 -10.73 -0.65
C ALA A 58 -25.53 -10.92 0.28
N PRO A 59 -25.43 -11.83 1.27
CA PRO A 59 -26.52 -12.13 2.18
C PRO A 59 -26.89 -10.88 3.00
N LYS A 60 -28.16 -10.47 2.91
CA LYS A 60 -28.70 -9.33 3.65
C LYS A 60 -29.43 -9.81 4.90
N LYS A 61 -29.09 -9.25 6.07
CA LYS A 61 -29.89 -9.38 7.29
C LYS A 61 -30.44 -8.02 7.68
N LYS A 62 -31.77 -7.88 7.73
CA LYS A 62 -32.46 -6.61 8.01
C LYS A 62 -31.97 -5.44 7.13
N GLY A 63 -31.72 -5.70 5.84
CA GLY A 63 -31.23 -4.69 4.90
C GLY A 63 -29.72 -4.39 4.97
N ARG A 64 -28.97 -4.94 5.93
CA ARG A 64 -27.51 -4.81 6.03
C ARG A 64 -26.81 -5.99 5.36
N ILE A 65 -25.82 -5.70 4.53
CA ILE A 65 -24.97 -6.72 3.89
C ILE A 65 -24.07 -7.34 4.96
N VAL A 66 -24.15 -8.66 5.11
CA VAL A 66 -23.27 -9.43 6.00
C VAL A 66 -21.94 -9.62 5.27
N GLY A 67 -20.84 -9.10 5.83
CA GLY A 67 -19.49 -9.35 5.29
C GLY A 67 -18.47 -8.23 5.44
N ILE A 68 -18.88 -6.96 5.59
CA ILE A 68 -17.92 -5.83 5.73
C ILE A 68 -17.98 -5.16 7.13
N GLY A 69 -18.85 -5.64 8.01
CA GLY A 69 -18.89 -5.17 9.40
C GLY A 69 -20.27 -5.31 10.01
N SER A 70 -20.52 -6.42 10.73
CA SER A 70 -21.50 -6.40 11.81
C SER A 70 -20.87 -5.93 13.12
N VAL A 71 -19.76 -5.17 13.06
CA VAL A 71 -19.34 -4.37 14.21
C VAL A 71 -20.50 -3.45 14.48
N ASN A 72 -21.05 -3.60 15.68
CA ASN A 72 -22.15 -2.82 16.22
C ASN A 72 -21.96 -1.34 15.83
N GLU A 73 -23.05 -0.62 15.48
CA GLU A 73 -23.04 0.84 15.55
C GLU A 73 -22.87 1.18 17.03
N VAL A 74 -21.64 1.09 17.53
CA VAL A 74 -21.26 1.61 18.82
C VAL A 74 -21.36 3.11 18.65
N GLU A 75 -22.29 3.71 19.39
CA GLU A 75 -22.33 5.15 19.55
C GLU A 75 -20.93 5.66 19.91
N ARG A 76 -20.34 6.39 18.96
CA ARG A 76 -19.43 7.51 19.19
C ARG A 76 -18.26 7.22 20.13
N THR A 77 -17.27 6.55 19.58
CA THR A 77 -15.87 6.92 19.83
C THR A 77 -15.10 7.12 18.51
N THR A 78 -15.81 7.53 17.46
CA THR A 78 -15.26 7.74 16.10
C THR A 78 -14.11 8.75 16.09
N LEU A 79 -14.16 9.77 16.95
CA LEU A 79 -13.04 10.71 17.11
C LEU A 79 -11.80 10.06 17.73
N SER A 80 -11.97 9.13 18.68
CA SER A 80 -10.84 8.47 19.36
C SER A 80 -10.11 7.46 18.50
N TYR A 81 -10.76 6.90 17.48
CA TYR A 81 -10.12 5.94 16.59
C TYR A 81 -9.22 6.71 15.60
N THR A 82 -9.77 7.67 14.85
CA THR A 82 -8.97 8.48 13.91
C THR A 82 -7.89 9.29 14.64
N SER A 83 -8.19 9.84 15.82
CA SER A 83 -7.19 10.59 16.60
C SER A 83 -6.05 9.72 17.12
N ARG A 84 -6.30 8.44 17.49
CA ARG A 84 -5.22 7.52 17.86
C ARG A 84 -4.35 7.16 16.66
N TRP A 85 -4.97 6.93 15.50
CA TRP A 85 -4.22 6.72 14.27
C TRP A 85 -3.36 7.93 13.90
N ASP A 86 -3.90 9.15 13.99
CA ASP A 86 -3.15 10.37 13.69
C ASP A 86 -1.99 10.60 14.69
N GLU A 87 -2.19 10.31 15.97
CA GLU A 87 -1.15 10.40 17.00
C GLU A 87 -0.06 9.34 16.81
N GLU A 88 -0.43 8.08 16.59
CA GLU A 88 0.51 6.98 16.35
C GLU A 88 1.31 7.18 15.06
N THR A 89 0.68 7.66 13.99
CA THR A 89 1.37 8.00 12.74
C THR A 89 2.28 9.22 12.90
N SER A 90 1.86 10.24 13.66
CA SER A 90 2.70 11.39 13.98
C SER A 90 3.91 11.00 14.82
N GLN A 91 3.72 10.15 15.84
CA GLN A 91 4.81 9.64 16.67
C GLN A 91 5.78 8.77 15.87
N MET A 92 5.26 7.93 14.97
CA MET A 92 6.10 7.12 14.07
C MET A 92 6.91 8.00 13.13
N LYS A 93 6.31 9.05 12.56
CA LYS A 93 6.99 10.01 11.71
C LYS A 93 8.14 10.71 12.45
N VAL A 94 7.90 11.21 13.66
CA VAL A 94 8.96 11.83 14.49
C VAL A 94 10.10 10.84 14.78
N ARG A 95 9.78 9.57 15.03
CA ARG A 95 10.80 8.52 15.24
C ARG A 95 11.61 8.25 13.98
N MET A 96 10.98 8.21 12.81
CA MET A 96 11.65 8.03 11.53
C MET A 96 12.52 9.23 11.18
N ASP A 97 12.03 10.46 11.37
CA ASP A 97 12.79 11.68 11.14
C ASP A 97 14.03 11.73 12.05
N SER A 98 13.89 11.37 13.33
CA SER A 98 15.03 11.26 14.25
C SER A 98 16.04 10.20 13.82
N GLN A 99 15.58 9.05 13.31
CA GLN A 99 16.47 8.02 12.78
C GLN A 99 17.18 8.48 11.50
N GLN A 100 16.50 9.22 10.62
CA GLN A 100 17.09 9.78 9.41
C GLN A 100 18.23 10.74 9.76
N VAL A 101 18.02 11.68 10.69
CA VAL A 101 19.07 12.60 11.15
C VAL A 101 20.30 11.86 11.71
N ARG A 102 20.07 10.74 12.43
CA ARG A 102 21.17 9.91 12.95
C ARG A 102 21.94 9.19 11.84
N LEU A 103 21.26 8.76 10.77
CA LEU A 103 21.89 8.12 9.61
C LEU A 103 22.65 9.16 8.78
N ASP A 104 22.08 10.34 8.56
CA ASP A 104 22.72 11.44 7.83
C ASP A 104 24.01 11.88 8.53
N SER A 105 23.97 12.06 9.86
CA SER A 105 25.17 12.40 10.63
C SER A 105 26.24 11.30 10.62
N LEU A 106 25.84 10.03 10.58
CA LEU A 106 26.77 8.92 10.44
C LEU A 106 27.38 8.90 9.03
N GLU A 107 26.59 9.20 8.00
CA GLU A 107 27.05 9.31 6.63
C GLU A 107 28.05 10.46 6.47
N ASP A 108 27.79 11.63 7.07
CA ASP A 108 28.72 12.76 7.07
C ASP A 108 30.06 12.41 7.73
N LEU A 109 30.03 11.64 8.84
CA LEU A 109 31.26 11.14 9.48
C LEU A 109 32.05 10.19 8.57
N LEU A 110 31.37 9.31 7.85
CA LEU A 110 31.99 8.41 6.87
C LEU A 110 32.63 9.19 5.72
N ASP A 111 31.99 10.26 5.26
CA ASP A 111 32.54 11.15 4.24
C ASP A 111 33.84 11.83 4.71
N VAL A 112 33.87 12.36 5.93
CA VAL A 112 35.07 13.00 6.52
C VAL A 112 36.24 12.01 6.59
N MET A 113 35.99 10.76 7.00
CA MET A 113 37.04 9.73 7.06
C MET A 113 37.52 9.30 5.66
N ALA A 114 36.64 9.37 4.66
CA ALA A 114 36.95 9.01 3.29
C ALA A 114 37.79 10.07 2.55
N VAL A 115 37.77 11.35 2.97
CA VAL A 115 38.56 12.45 2.38
C VAL A 115 40.03 12.09 2.19
N ARG A 116 40.63 11.38 3.16
CA ARG A 116 42.05 10.99 3.13
C ARG A 116 42.28 9.51 2.83
N THR A 117 41.24 8.77 2.47
CA THR A 117 41.29 7.31 2.32
C THR A 117 40.64 6.87 0.99
N PRO A 118 41.40 6.78 -0.12
CA PRO A 118 40.86 6.48 -1.45
C PRO A 118 40.14 5.12 -1.56
N THR A 119 40.58 4.12 -0.78
CA THR A 119 39.94 2.81 -0.71
C THR A 119 38.55 2.88 -0.06
N MET A 120 38.43 3.65 1.03
CA MET A 120 37.16 3.87 1.72
C MET A 120 36.20 4.70 0.86
N GLN A 121 36.70 5.72 0.15
CA GLN A 121 35.89 6.50 -0.79
C GLN A 121 35.24 5.61 -1.85
N ARG A 122 36.01 4.70 -2.47
CA ARG A 122 35.48 3.75 -3.46
C ARG A 122 34.40 2.84 -2.87
N MET A 123 34.64 2.26 -1.70
CA MET A 123 33.67 1.38 -1.03
C MET A 123 32.37 2.10 -0.67
N LEU A 124 32.45 3.36 -0.24
CA LEU A 124 31.27 4.18 0.06
C LEU A 124 30.49 4.52 -1.21
N SER A 125 31.16 4.88 -2.29
CA SER A 125 30.51 5.13 -3.59
C SER A 125 29.76 3.90 -4.11
N GLU A 126 30.37 2.71 -4.00
CA GLU A 126 29.73 1.44 -4.37
C GLU A 126 28.52 1.12 -3.49
N ARG A 127 28.63 1.33 -2.17
CA ARG A 127 27.52 1.16 -1.22
C ARG A 127 26.37 2.12 -1.50
N ARG A 128 26.65 3.39 -1.81
CA ARG A 128 25.63 4.39 -2.20
C ARG A 128 24.88 3.97 -3.47
N ALA A 129 25.61 3.52 -4.49
CA ALA A 129 25.01 3.03 -5.72
C ALA A 129 24.08 1.82 -5.49
N ALA A 130 24.49 0.87 -4.62
CA ALA A 130 23.66 -0.28 -4.26
C ALA A 130 22.39 0.10 -3.49
N LEU A 131 22.43 1.21 -2.74
CA LEU A 131 21.30 1.75 -1.98
C LEU A 131 20.46 2.78 -2.77
N GLY A 132 20.85 3.11 -4.00
CA GLY A 132 20.19 4.13 -4.81
C GLY A 132 20.37 5.56 -4.28
N LEU A 133 21.38 5.80 -3.44
CA LEU A 133 21.68 7.10 -2.87
C LEU A 133 22.51 7.96 -3.83
N PRO A 134 22.34 9.30 -3.82
CA PRO A 134 23.14 10.19 -4.65
C PRO A 134 24.62 10.13 -4.28
N SER A 135 25.50 10.27 -5.27
CA SER A 135 26.94 10.38 -5.02
C SER A 135 27.25 11.72 -4.38
N ARG A 136 27.68 11.72 -3.11
CA ARG A 136 28.23 12.89 -2.42
C ARG A 136 29.74 13.01 -2.64
N ASN A 137 30.22 14.24 -2.82
CA ASN A 137 31.64 14.54 -2.84
C ASN A 137 32.13 14.76 -1.39
N PRO A 138 33.13 14.01 -0.91
CA PRO A 138 33.62 14.14 0.46
C PRO A 138 34.27 15.50 0.76
N GLU A 139 34.65 16.25 -0.27
CA GLU A 139 35.19 17.62 -0.16
C GLU A 139 34.11 18.68 0.17
N GLU A 140 32.83 18.35 0.00
CA GLU A 140 31.69 19.24 0.29
C GLU A 140 31.25 19.18 1.76
N SER A 141 31.60 18.09 2.46
CA SER A 141 31.27 17.87 3.88
C SER A 141 32.35 18.36 4.86
N ASP A 142 33.36 19.12 4.41
CA ASP A 142 34.40 19.68 5.28
C ASP A 142 33.85 20.88 6.10
N PRO A 143 33.74 20.76 7.44
CA PRO A 143 33.24 21.83 8.29
C PRO A 143 34.17 23.06 8.38
N ASN A 144 35.42 23.00 7.88
CA ASN A 144 36.36 24.13 7.89
C ASN A 144 36.29 25.03 6.64
N ARG A 145 35.32 24.83 5.74
CA ARG A 145 35.21 25.59 4.48
C ARG A 145 34.42 26.91 4.60
N GLN A 146 34.30 27.48 5.81
CA GLN A 146 33.76 28.83 6.06
C GLN A 146 34.87 29.87 6.16
#